data_AF-A0A973Y098-F1
#
_entry.id   AF-A0A973Y098-F1
#
_cell.length_a   1.000
_cell.length_b   1.000
_cell.length_c   1.000
_cell.angle_alpha   90.00
_cell.angle_beta   90.00
_cell.angle_gamma   90.00
#
_symmetry.space_group_name_H-M   'P 1'
#
loop_
_entity.id
_entity.type
_entity.pdbx_description
1 polymer ?
#
loop_
_entity_poly.entity_id
_entity_poly.type
_entity_poly.pdbx_seq_one_letter_code
_entity_poly.pdbx_strand_id
1 'polypeptide(L)'
;MSVLPFHNFGEFTDVDADAVLDVIALLSLTSGRIGGAVVRTKHRDDTSRVLGWRLGDCTADPLGRAGIFTDFCTDAVTGEPIPSEPGAEYADAPPVRA
;
A
#
# COMPACT_ATOMS: atom_id res chain seq x y z
N MET A 1 20.79 8.37 13.64
CA MET A 1 19.62 8.91 12.93
C MET A 1 18.56 7.82 13.00
N SER A 2 17.68 7.86 14.01
CA SER A 2 16.76 6.75 14.28
C SER A 2 15.59 6.81 13.31
N VAL A 3 15.48 5.78 12.46
CA VAL A 3 14.30 5.57 11.62
C VAL A 3 13.21 5.02 12.54
N LEU A 4 12.14 5.79 12.71
CA LEU A 4 10.94 5.30 13.38
C LEU A 4 10.16 4.46 12.36
N PRO A 5 9.90 3.18 12.65
CA PRO A 5 9.14 2.32 11.76
C PRO A 5 7.68 2.78 11.81
N PHE A 6 7.19 3.37 10.71
CA PHE A 6 5.77 3.62 10.51
C PHE A 6 5.11 2.29 10.14
N HIS A 7 4.58 1.62 11.16
CA HIS A 7 3.54 0.61 11.03
C HIS A 7 2.28 1.26 11.58
N ASN A 8 1.23 1.42 10.78
CA ASN A 8 -0.08 1.57 11.38
C ASN A 8 -0.45 0.19 11.94
N PHE A 9 -0.75 0.14 13.25
CA PHE A 9 -0.76 -1.02 14.17
C PHE A 9 -1.75 -2.16 13.83
N GLY A 10 -1.91 -2.55 12.56
CA GLY A 10 -2.84 -3.61 12.18
C GLY A 10 -4.28 -3.32 12.60
N GLU A 11 -4.62 -2.04 12.83
CA GLU A 11 -5.96 -1.64 13.22
C GLU A 11 -6.85 -1.60 11.98
N PHE A 12 -7.91 -2.40 11.99
CA PHE A 12 -8.92 -2.41 10.95
C PHE A 12 -9.88 -1.26 11.24
N THR A 13 -10.07 -0.40 10.25
CA THR A 13 -11.09 0.65 10.28
C THR A 13 -11.93 0.49 9.03
N ASP A 14 -13.25 0.53 9.19
CA ASP A 14 -14.16 0.63 8.07
C ASP A 14 -14.12 2.06 7.54
N VAL A 15 -13.59 2.20 6.34
CA VAL A 15 -13.56 3.44 5.56
C VAL A 15 -14.15 3.13 4.19
N ASP A 16 -14.95 4.06 3.67
CA ASP A 16 -15.36 3.98 2.27
C ASP A 16 -14.15 4.20 1.35
N ALA A 17 -14.30 3.78 0.09
CA ALA A 17 -13.21 3.81 -0.86
C ALA A 17 -12.70 5.23 -1.17
N ASP A 18 -13.57 6.24 -1.12
CA ASP A 18 -13.19 7.63 -1.42
C ASP A 18 -12.36 8.21 -0.26
N ALA A 19 -12.76 7.96 0.98
CA ALA A 19 -12.01 8.35 2.17
C ALA A 19 -10.58 7.76 2.19
N VAL A 20 -10.42 6.53 1.68
CA VAL A 20 -9.09 5.91 1.53
C VAL A 20 -8.21 6.69 0.56
N LEU A 21 -8.77 7.11 -0.59
CA LEU A 21 -8.02 7.87 -1.58
C LEU A 21 -7.64 9.26 -1.06
N ASP A 22 -8.53 9.91 -0.31
CA ASP A 22 -8.25 11.17 0.37
C ASP A 22 -7.09 11.05 1.36
N VAL A 23 -7.05 9.97 2.15
CA VAL A 23 -5.93 9.70 3.06
C VAL A 23 -4.63 9.50 2.29
N ILE A 24 -4.64 8.78 1.17
CA ILE A 24 -3.46 8.60 0.33
C ILE A 24 -2.99 9.94 -0.25
N ALA A 25 -3.91 10.77 -0.74
CA ALA A 25 -3.59 12.11 -1.23
C ALA A 25 -2.94 12.97 -0.13
N LEU A 26 -3.49 12.95 1.09
CA LEU A 26 -2.93 13.65 2.23
C LEU A 26 -1.52 13.14 2.58
N LEU A 27 -1.30 11.82 2.55
CA LEU A 27 0.02 11.22 2.77
C LEU A 27 1.02 11.67 1.70
N SER A 28 0.62 11.74 0.42
CA SER A 28 1.47 12.26 -0.66
C SER A 28 1.90 13.70 -0.42
N LEU A 29 0.96 14.58 -0.06
CA LEU A 29 1.24 16.00 0.17
C LEU A 29 2.18 16.25 1.36
N THR A 30 2.13 15.36 2.36
CA THR A 30 2.98 15.45 3.55
C THR A 30 4.29 14.67 3.41
N SER A 31 4.40 13.81 2.40
CA SER A 31 5.60 13.03 2.09
C SER A 31 6.59 13.86 1.26
N GLY A 32 7.46 14.62 1.94
CA GLY A 32 8.60 15.29 1.30
C GLY A 32 9.72 14.35 0.83
N ARG A 33 9.52 13.03 0.86
CA ARG A 33 10.48 11.99 0.51
C ARG A 33 9.77 10.82 -0.17
N ILE A 34 10.52 10.05 -0.96
CA ILE A 34 10.05 8.82 -1.61
C ILE A 34 9.63 7.79 -0.55
N GLY A 35 8.41 7.25 -0.69
CA GLY A 35 7.82 6.23 0.17
C GLY A 35 6.78 5.38 -0.55
N GLY A 36 5.96 4.65 0.21
CA GLY A 36 4.88 3.83 -0.36
C GLY A 36 3.66 3.80 0.56
N ALA A 37 2.48 3.72 -0.04
CA ALA A 37 1.22 3.48 0.65
C ALA A 37 0.62 2.17 0.16
N VAL A 38 0.03 1.41 1.06
CA VAL A 38 -0.66 0.16 0.76
C VAL A 38 -2.01 0.17 1.46
N VAL A 39 -3.03 -0.24 0.73
CA VAL A 39 -4.35 -0.51 1.27
C VAL A 39 -4.63 -1.99 1.11
N ARG A 40 -5.01 -2.63 2.21
CA ARG A 40 -5.46 -4.01 2.24
C ARG A 40 -6.89 -4.10 2.73
N THR A 41 -7.79 -4.53 1.85
CA THR A 41 -9.18 -4.83 2.19
C THR A 41 -9.28 -6.31 2.53
N LYS A 42 -9.81 -6.67 3.70
CA LYS A 42 -10.15 -8.06 4.02
C LYS A 42 -11.63 -8.31 3.73
N HIS A 43 -11.92 -9.41 3.05
CA HIS A 43 -13.27 -9.84 2.74
C HIS A 43 -13.75 -10.87 3.79
N ARG A 44 -15.06 -11.16 3.78
CA ARG A 44 -15.67 -12.09 4.75
C ARG A 44 -15.23 -13.55 4.53
N ASP A 45 -14.79 -13.91 3.33
CA ASP A 45 -14.35 -15.24 2.95
C ASP A 45 -12.84 -15.48 3.19
N ASP A 46 -12.25 -14.71 4.11
CA ASP A 46 -10.82 -14.69 4.43
C ASP A 46 -9.88 -14.33 3.26
N THR A 47 -10.43 -13.91 2.11
CA THR A 47 -9.62 -13.33 1.03
C THR A 47 -9.29 -11.88 1.34
N SER A 48 -8.29 -11.33 0.66
CA SER A 48 -7.96 -9.92 0.78
C SER A 48 -7.52 -9.33 -0.55
N ARG A 49 -7.80 -8.04 -0.74
CA ARG A 49 -7.35 -7.28 -1.89
C ARG A 49 -6.30 -6.27 -1.48
N VAL A 50 -5.19 -6.22 -2.20
CA VAL A 50 -4.03 -5.38 -1.92
C VAL A 50 -3.80 -4.41 -3.08
N LEU A 51 -3.80 -3.12 -2.76
CA LEU A 51 -3.52 -2.01 -3.68
C LEU A 51 -2.33 -1.21 -3.15
N GLY A 52 -1.52 -0.66 -4.04
CA GLY A 52 -0.34 0.11 -3.62
C GLY A 52 -0.06 1.33 -4.48
N TRP A 53 0.61 2.31 -3.88
CA TRP A 53 1.06 3.55 -4.50
C TRP A 53 2.50 3.83 -4.10
N ARG A 54 3.29 4.37 -5.02
CA ARG A 54 4.54 5.05 -4.70
C ARG A 54 4.23 6.49 -4.34
N LEU A 55 4.77 6.95 -3.21
CA LEU A 55 4.62 8.33 -2.76
C LEU A 55 5.92 9.08 -3.04
N GLY A 56 5.84 10.30 -3.53
CA GLY A 56 7.00 11.15 -3.76
C GLY A 56 6.60 12.41 -4.52
N ASP A 57 7.36 13.49 -4.39
CA ASP A 57 7.12 14.75 -5.12
C ASP A 57 5.66 15.26 -5.04
N CYS A 58 5.02 15.08 -3.88
CA CYS A 58 3.62 15.42 -3.64
C CYS A 58 2.60 14.64 -4.51
N THR A 59 2.99 13.48 -5.06
CA THR A 59 2.13 12.58 -5.84
C THR A 59 1.97 11.19 -5.20
N ALA A 60 0.95 10.47 -5.66
CA ALA A 60 0.72 9.04 -5.38
C ALA A 60 0.59 8.30 -6.71
N ASP A 61 1.68 7.70 -7.17
CA ASP A 61 1.72 6.96 -8.42
C ASP A 61 1.19 5.53 -8.20
N PRO A 62 0.09 5.11 -8.86
CA PRO A 62 -0.49 3.80 -8.65
C PRO A 62 0.44 2.68 -9.12
N LEU A 63 0.55 1.63 -8.31
CA LEU A 63 1.18 0.38 -8.71
C LEU A 63 0.17 -0.50 -9.43
N GLY A 64 0.60 -1.09 -10.54
CA GLY A 64 -0.11 -2.20 -11.16
C GLY A 64 0.11 -3.51 -10.39
N ARG A 65 -0.72 -4.50 -10.69
CA ARG A 65 -0.71 -5.84 -10.09
C ARG A 65 0.67 -6.47 -9.97
N ALA A 66 1.49 -6.42 -11.02
CA ALA A 66 2.84 -6.99 -11.00
C ALA A 66 3.78 -6.22 -10.06
N GLY A 67 3.63 -4.89 -9.98
CA GLY A 67 4.43 -4.06 -9.08
C GLY A 67 4.12 -4.35 -7.63
N ILE A 68 2.85 -4.30 -7.23
CA ILE A 68 2.46 -4.59 -5.84
C ILE A 68 2.74 -6.05 -5.45
N PHE A 69 2.59 -7.00 -6.37
CA PHE A 69 3.00 -8.39 -6.15
C PHE A 69 4.50 -8.50 -5.88
N THR A 70 5.33 -7.84 -6.70
CA THR A 70 6.79 -7.88 -6.52
C THR A 70 7.19 -7.31 -5.17
N ASP A 71 6.61 -6.17 -4.79
CA ASP A 71 6.93 -5.49 -3.53
C ASP A 71 6.51 -6.34 -2.30
N PHE A 72 5.35 -7.03 -2.35
CA PHE A 72 4.88 -7.90 -1.26
C PHE A 72 5.53 -9.28 -1.21
N CYS A 73 5.97 -9.80 -2.35
CA CYS A 73 6.63 -11.10 -2.46
C CYS A 73 8.15 -10.98 -2.43
N THR A 74 8.69 -9.90 -1.87
CA THR A 74 10.12 -9.68 -1.67
C THR A 74 10.39 -9.34 -0.21
N ASP A 75 11.32 -10.04 0.41
CA ASP A 75 11.78 -9.73 1.76
C ASP A 75 12.47 -8.36 1.77
N ALA A 76 11.95 -7.42 2.57
CA ALA A 76 12.42 -6.04 2.56
C ALA A 76 13.85 -5.84 3.08
N VAL A 77 14.43 -6.82 3.78
CA VAL A 77 15.77 -6.75 4.35
C VAL A 77 16.81 -7.36 3.41
N THR A 78 16.49 -8.53 2.88
CA THR A 78 17.40 -9.37 2.08
C THR A 78 17.22 -9.19 0.58
N GLY A 79 16.03 -8.76 0.14
CA GLY A 79 15.65 -8.70 -1.27
C GLY A 79 15.30 -10.06 -1.87
N GLU A 80 15.26 -11.13 -1.07
CA GLU A 80 14.95 -12.48 -1.55
C GLU A 80 13.44 -12.64 -1.77
N PRO A 81 13.02 -13.47 -2.75
CA PRO A 81 11.61 -13.77 -2.95
C PRO A 81 11.00 -14.47 -1.72
N ILE A 82 9.81 -14.04 -1.32
CA ILE A 82 8.99 -14.72 -0.33
C ILE A 82 7.68 -15.21 -0.96
N PRO A 83 7.11 -16.33 -0.50
CA PRO A 83 5.83 -16.83 -1.01
C PRO A 83 4.71 -15.82 -0.78
N SER A 84 3.83 -15.68 -1.76
CA SER A 84 2.61 -14.89 -1.61
C SER A 84 1.70 -15.49 -0.53
N GLU A 85 1.04 -14.64 0.23
CA GLU A 85 0.02 -15.06 1.19
C GLU A 85 -1.19 -15.72 0.48
N PRO A 86 -1.69 -16.88 0.96
CA PRO A 86 -2.90 -17.50 0.43
C PRO A 86 -4.12 -16.58 0.51
N GLY A 87 -4.89 -16.47 -0.58
CA GLY A 87 -6.09 -15.64 -0.62
C GLY A 87 -5.84 -14.14 -0.80
N ALA A 88 -4.59 -13.70 -0.99
CA ALA A 88 -4.29 -12.31 -1.36
C ALA A 88 -4.42 -12.08 -2.87
N GLU A 89 -5.32 -11.18 -3.25
CA GLU A 89 -5.44 -10.62 -4.59
C GLU A 89 -4.62 -9.32 -4.68
N TYR A 90 -3.59 -9.34 -5.51
CA TYR A 90 -2.84 -8.16 -5.89
C TYR A 90 -3.51 -7.50 -7.09
N ALA A 91 -3.94 -6.24 -6.95
CA ALA A 91 -4.74 -5.56 -7.96
C ALA A 91 -4.14 -4.21 -8.36
N ASP A 92 -4.61 -3.72 -9.52
CA ASP A 92 -4.20 -2.42 -10.04
C ASP A 92 -4.81 -1.31 -9.19
N ALA A 93 -3.96 -0.44 -8.62
CA ALA A 93 -4.41 0.69 -7.84
C ALA A 93 -5.04 1.78 -8.73
N PRO A 94 -6.12 2.44 -8.30
CA PRO A 94 -6.67 3.58 -9.02
C PRO A 94 -5.75 4.80 -8.90
N PRO A 95 -5.81 5.74 -9.86
CA PRO A 95 -5.10 7.01 -9.73
C PRO A 95 -5.67 7.82 -8.55
N VAL A 96 -4.78 8.47 -7.80
CA VAL A 96 -5.14 9.41 -6.74
C VAL A 96 -4.99 10.82 -7.30
N ARG A 97 -6.02 11.64 -7.16
CA ARG A 97 -5.97 13.07 -7.49
C ARG A 97 -5.97 13.84 -6.18
N ALA A 98 -5.00 14.73 -6.02
CA ALA A 98 -5.01 15.74 -4.96
C ALA A 98 -5.96 16.89 -5.30
#